data_AF-A0A0R3R7C2-F1
#
_entry.id   AF-A0A0R3R7C2-F1
#
_cell.length_a   1.000
_cell.length_b   1.000
_cell.length_c   1.000
_cell.angle_alpha   90.00
_cell.angle_beta   90.00
_cell.angle_gamma   90.00
#
_symmetry.space_group_name_H-M   'P 1'
#
loop_
_entity.id
_entity.type
_entity.pdbx_description
1 polymer ?
#
loop_
_entity_poly.entity_id
_entity_poly.type
_entity_poly.pdbx_seq_one_letter_code
_entity_poly.pdbx_strand_id
1 'polypeptide(L)' 'LAANFCAHSIFGEDALANVSIEKTSPLDPDSSIIGHIRIRAKSQGMALSLGDKINFAQKERKLTLLKAEVVPN' A
#
# COMPACT_ATOMS: atom_id res chain seq x y z
N LEU A 1 -6.28 9.85 7.22
CA LEU A 1 -7.37 9.12 6.51
C LEU A 1 -7.35 7.66 6.94
N ALA A 2 -8.50 7.07 7.22
CA ALA A 2 -8.63 5.63 7.46
C ALA A 2 -9.70 5.04 6.53
N ALA A 3 -9.47 3.84 6.01
CA ALA A 3 -10.36 3.16 5.09
C ALA A 3 -10.35 1.64 5.32
N ASN A 4 -11.49 1.00 5.06
CA ASN A 4 -11.67 -0.44 5.14
C ASN A 4 -12.05 -0.98 3.77
N PHE A 5 -11.36 -2.03 3.34
CA PHE A 5 -11.61 -2.71 2.07
C PHE A 5 -11.94 -4.17 2.31
N CYS A 6 -12.78 -4.74 1.46
CA CYS A 6 -13.05 -6.16 1.39
C CYS A 6 -12.90 -6.64 -0.05
N ALA A 7 -12.47 -7.89 -0.21
CA ALA A 7 -12.38 -8.55 -1.51
C ALA A 7 -12.72 -10.03 -1.37
N HIS A 8 -13.40 -10.57 -2.38
CA HIS A 8 -13.63 -12.00 -2.53
C HIS A 8 -12.71 -12.53 -3.64
N SER A 9 -11.91 -13.53 -3.31
CA SER A 9 -10.96 -14.17 -4.21
C SER A 9 -11.64 -15.20 -5.10
N ILE A 10 -11.10 -15.43 -6.30
CA ILE A 10 -11.54 -16.51 -7.20
C ILE A 10 -11.39 -17.91 -6.58
N PHE A 11 -10.57 -18.03 -5.53
CA PHE A 11 -10.36 -19.27 -4.77
C PHE A 11 -11.39 -19.46 -3.63
N GLY A 12 -12.44 -18.63 -3.57
CA GLY A 12 -13.50 -18.72 -2.55
C GLY A 12 -13.10 -18.17 -1.18
N GLU A 13 -12.00 -17.43 -1.10
CA GLU A 13 -11.49 -16.82 0.13
C GLU A 13 -11.86 -15.34 0.24
N ASP A 14 -12.21 -14.91 1.45
CA ASP A 14 -12.43 -13.49 1.73
C ASP A 14 -11.17 -12.86 2.34
N ALA A 15 -10.88 -11.63 1.93
CA ALA A 15 -9.81 -10.82 2.48
C ALA A 15 -10.34 -9.44 2.90
N LEU A 16 -9.82 -8.94 4.02
CA LEU A 16 -10.09 -7.60 4.54
C LEU A 16 -8.78 -6.83 4.63
N ALA A 17 -8.82 -5.53 4.31
CA ALA A 17 -7.70 -4.64 4.53
C ALA A 17 -8.15 -3.39 5.29
N ASN A 18 -7.45 -3.06 6.37
CA ASN A 18 -7.57 -1.76 7.02
C ASN A 18 -6.37 -0.90 6.60
N VAL A 19 -6.64 0.32 6.15
CA VAL A 19 -5.62 1.29 5.76
C VAL A 19 -5.76 2.50 6.66
N SER A 20 -4.65 2.94 7.26
CA SER A 20 -4.58 4.21 7.96
C SER A 20 -3.35 4.96 7.48
N ILE A 21 -3.54 6.14 6.93
CA ILE A 21 -2.49 6.94 6.30
C ILE A 21 -2.62 8.42 6.65
N GLU A 22 -1.48 9.11 6.61
CA GLU A 22 -1.38 10.56 6.79
C GLU A 22 -0.24 11.12 5.95
N LYS A 23 -0.27 12.45 5.76
CA LYS A 23 0.87 13.17 5.20
C LYS A 23 1.89 13.42 6.29
N THR A 24 3.18 13.25 5.98
CA THR A 24 4.25 13.56 6.93
C THR A 24 4.27 15.05 7.30
N SER A 25 3.92 15.94 6.37
CA SER A 25 3.70 17.37 6.64
C SER A 25 2.28 17.76 6.20
N PRO A 26 1.33 17.98 7.12
CA PRO A 26 -0.07 18.24 6.77
C PRO A 26 -0.30 19.47 5.88
N LEU A 27 0.60 20.46 5.96
CA LEU A 27 0.51 21.72 5.23
C LEU A 27 1.16 21.67 3.84
N ASP A 28 1.98 20.64 3.57
CA ASP A 28 2.69 20.48 2.31
C ASP A 28 1.88 19.55 1.37
N PRO A 29 1.44 20.06 0.20
CA PRO A 29 0.71 19.26 -0.78
C PRO A 29 1.51 18.06 -1.31
N ASP A 30 2.84 18.18 -1.41
CA ASP A 30 3.74 17.20 -2.03
C ASP A 30 4.41 16.28 -1.02
N SER A 31 4.12 16.47 0.28
CA SER A 31 4.68 15.63 1.33
C SER A 31 4.32 14.16 1.16
N SER A 32 5.28 13.31 1.56
CA SER A 32 5.11 11.86 1.49
C SER A 32 3.96 11.39 2.36
N ILE A 33 3.32 10.31 1.90
CA ILE A 33 2.26 9.63 2.64
C ILE A 33 2.90 8.49 3.42
N ILE A 34 2.62 8.46 4.72
CA ILE A 34 3.03 7.40 5.64
C ILE A 34 1.80 6.72 6.24
N GLY A 35 1.96 5.52 6.77
CA GLY A 35 0.88 4.81 7.43
C GLY A 35 1.06 3.30 7.45
N HIS A 36 -0.02 2.60 7.78
CA HIS A 36 -0.05 1.14 7.87
C HIS A 36 -1.20 0.56 7.09
N ILE A 37 -0.96 -0.65 6.56
CA ILE A 37 -1.99 -1.49 5.95
C ILE A 37 -2.00 -2.81 6.71
N ARG A 38 -3.16 -3.21 7.24
CA ARG A 38 -3.36 -4.49 7.91
C ARG A 38 -4.24 -5.38 7.05
N ILE A 39 -3.70 -6.52 6.63
CA ILE A 39 -4.44 -7.53 5.87
C ILE A 39 -4.92 -8.63 6.81
N ARG A 40 -6.16 -9.08 6.65
CA ARG A 40 -6.69 -10.32 7.21
C ARG A 40 -7.20 -11.19 6.07
N ALA A 41 -6.85 -12.46 6.07
CA ALA A 41 -7.34 -13.45 5.12
C ALA A 41 -7.55 -14.79 5.84
N LYS A 42 -8.35 -15.68 5.25
CA LYS A 42 -8.60 -17.02 5.81
C LYS A 42 -7.34 -17.88 5.82
N SER A 43 -6.61 -17.93 4.70
CA SER A 43 -5.32 -18.64 4.61
C SER A 43 -4.12 -17.73 4.81
N GLN A 44 -3.05 -18.30 5.35
CA GLN A 44 -1.74 -17.66 5.44
C GLN A 44 -1.19 -17.31 4.04
N GLY A 45 -1.35 -18.22 3.07
CA GLY A 45 -0.88 -18.03 1.70
C GLY A 45 -1.46 -16.77 1.07
N MET A 46 -2.75 -16.50 1.29
CA MET A 46 -3.39 -15.30 0.76
C MET A 46 -2.95 -14.03 1.48
N ALA A 47 -2.79 -14.06 2.80
CA ALA A 47 -2.25 -12.94 3.55
C ALA A 47 -0.82 -12.57 3.11
N LEU A 48 0.05 -13.56 2.92
CA LEU A 48 1.42 -13.37 2.45
C LEU A 48 1.44 -12.80 1.02
N SER A 49 0.68 -13.42 0.11
CA SER A 49 0.63 -13.00 -1.30
C SER A 49 0.14 -11.55 -1.47
N LEU A 50 -0.87 -11.14 -0.70
CA LEU A 50 -1.35 -9.76 -0.70
C LEU A 50 -0.32 -8.80 -0.11
N GLY A 51 0.33 -9.20 0.99
CA GLY A 51 1.40 -8.41 1.61
C GLY A 51 2.58 -8.17 0.66
N ASP A 52 3.00 -9.19 -0.08
CA ASP A 52 4.09 -9.09 -1.05
C ASP A 52 3.74 -8.14 -2.21
N LYS A 53 2.51 -8.22 -2.74
CA LYS A 53 2.03 -7.30 -3.79
C LYS A 53 2.05 -5.84 -3.32
N ILE A 54 1.61 -5.59 -2.08
CA ILE A 54 1.62 -4.24 -1.50
C ILE A 54 3.06 -3.74 -1.32
N ASN A 55 3.94 -4.58 -0.74
CA ASN A 55 5.35 -4.25 -0.57
C ASN A 55 6.04 -3.95 -1.90
N PHE A 56 5.74 -4.74 -2.94
CA PHE A 56 6.27 -4.52 -4.28
C PHE A 56 5.81 -3.17 -4.84
N ALA A 57 4.50 -2.88 -4.81
CA ALA A 57 3.95 -1.61 -5.28
C ALA A 57 4.54 -0.40 -4.55
N GLN A 58 4.76 -0.50 -3.23
CA GLN A 58 5.38 0.56 -2.44
C GLN A 58 6.85 0.80 -2.83
N LYS A 59 7.62 -0.27 -3.08
CA LYS A 59 9.02 -0.17 -3.53
C LYS A 59 9.12 0.40 -4.94
N GLU A 60 8.29 -0.06 -5.88
CA GLU A 60 8.27 0.47 -7.24
C GLU A 60 7.97 1.97 -7.26
N ARG A 61 6.97 2.43 -6.50
CA ARG A 61 6.67 3.86 -6.41
C ARG A 61 7.87 4.68 -5.92
N LYS A 62 8.61 4.17 -4.94
CA LYS A 62 9.85 4.81 -4.47
C LYS A 62 10.90 4.90 -5.57
N LEU A 63 11.10 3.82 -6.33
CA LEU A 63 12.05 3.79 -7.45
C LEU A 63 11.66 4.75 -8.57
N THR A 64 10.37 4.86 -8.90
CA THR A 64 9.88 5.81 -9.91
C THR A 64 10.10 7.25 -9.50
N LEU A 65 9.87 7.60 -8.23
CA LEU A 65 10.13 8.96 -7.72
C LEU A 65 11.63 9.30 -7.77
N LEU A 66 12.50 8.36 -7.38
CA LEU A 66 13.96 8.56 -7.45
C LEU A 66 14.46 8.75 -8.89
N LYS A 67 13.86 8.08 -9.88
CA LYS A 67 14.21 8.27 -11.29
C LYS A 67 13.74 9.62 -11.85
N ALA A 68 12.61 10.13 -11.36
CA ALA A 68 12.08 11.43 -11.77
C ALA A 68 12.92 12.61 -11.25
N GLU A 69 13.59 12.47 -10.08
CA GLU A 69 14.51 13.47 -9.55
C GLU A 69 15.87 13.52 -10.26
N VAL A 70 16.23 12.48 -11.03
CA VAL A 70 17.58 12.32 -11.64
C VAL A 70 17.66 12.81 -13.09
N VAL A 71 16.63 13.48 -13.62
CA VAL A 71 16.71 14.19 -14.91
C VAL A 71 16.74 15.70 -14.69
N PRO A 72 17.89 16.30 -14.34
CA PRO A 72 18.11 17.72 -14.57
C PRO A 72 18.36 17.94 -16.08
N ASN A 73 17.90 19.08 -16.59
CA ASN A 73 18.11 19.62 -17.95
C ASN A 73 19.45 19.25 -18.59
#